data_AF-A0A2K3Q2J9-F1
#
_entry.id   AF-A0A2K3Q2J9-F1
#
_cell.length_a   1.000
_cell.length_b   1.000
_cell.length_c   1.000
_cell.angle_alpha   90.00
_cell.angle_beta   90.00
_cell.angle_gamma   90.00
#
_symmetry.space_group_name_H-M   'P 1'
#
loop_
_entity.id
_entity.type
_entity.pdbx_description
1 polymer ?
#
loop_
_entity_poly.entity_id
_entity_poly.type
_entity_poly.pdbx_seq_one_letter_code
_entity_poly.pdbx_strand_id
1 'polypeptide(L)'
;MAGTVSGRDFALGIVVGAVAALVLGAALFAAVLRTTDIYSLGHWKLNLRTPFNSMWMNLGYWKTSDGQPVQHFDEACLGLLREILTTAGILGRSSADDCGAKSRGAVSVLDLGFGCGDQTLALARFIQPRSWQDFRYVGLTLNGSQLQTASRTLYRELASASDSQALNQASFKLFRANAAKPTSWDAAIRDAVHALADEQFAERWLVALDCLYHFSPSRKPIFQLAAQKLDANVMAFDLILNEQASWKDTLLVRIVGLMMSCPLHTFLTEDQYKDQLVECGYDRDQIVIRDISGSVFAGVASYLQRQDEALSQYGISIGGFKLAGRLFDWFDRSKVVKAVIVVGRTKVKSL
;
A
#
# COMPACT_ATOMS: atom_id res chain seq x y z
N MET A 1 -31.20 -66.34 -0.53
CA MET A 1 -29.82 -66.84 -0.67
C MET A 1 -28.87 -65.69 -0.34
N ALA A 2 -28.31 -65.70 0.87
CA ALA A 2 -27.35 -64.69 1.31
C ALA A 2 -25.95 -65.14 0.85
N GLY A 3 -25.37 -64.42 -0.11
CA GLY A 3 -24.02 -64.70 -0.59
C GLY A 3 -23.00 -64.36 0.50
N THR A 4 -22.34 -65.36 1.05
CA THR A 4 -21.21 -65.17 1.97
C THR A 4 -20.01 -64.69 1.16
N VAL A 5 -19.66 -63.42 1.28
CA VAL A 5 -18.42 -62.87 0.71
C VAL A 5 -17.26 -63.56 1.43
N SER A 6 -16.43 -64.30 0.69
CA SER A 6 -15.24 -64.94 1.25
C SER A 6 -14.22 -63.87 1.65
N GLY A 7 -13.45 -64.09 2.72
CA GLY A 7 -12.34 -63.20 3.09
C GLY A 7 -11.33 -62.99 1.95
N ARG A 8 -11.26 -63.96 1.03
CA ARG A 8 -10.46 -63.87 -0.20
C ARG A 8 -11.03 -62.86 -1.21
N ASP A 9 -12.36 -62.78 -1.33
CA ASP A 9 -13.05 -61.86 -2.23
C ASP A 9 -12.98 -60.41 -1.69
N PHE A 10 -13.03 -60.25 -0.37
CA PHE A 10 -12.81 -58.96 0.28
C PHE A 10 -11.37 -58.46 0.11
N ALA A 11 -10.37 -59.33 0.35
CA ALA A 11 -8.97 -58.98 0.13
C ALA A 11 -8.67 -58.65 -1.33
N LEU A 12 -9.24 -59.42 -2.27
CA LEU A 12 -9.15 -59.14 -3.71
C LEU A 12 -9.78 -57.79 -4.06
N GLY A 13 -10.95 -57.47 -3.48
CA GLY A 13 -11.61 -56.17 -3.66
C GLY A 13 -10.75 -54.99 -3.18
N ILE A 14 -10.06 -55.12 -2.05
CA ILE A 14 -9.12 -54.10 -1.55
C ILE A 14 -7.94 -53.93 -2.51
N VAL A 15 -7.34 -55.03 -2.97
CA VAL A 15 -6.20 -54.99 -3.89
C VAL A 15 -6.60 -54.37 -5.22
N VAL A 16 -7.74 -54.78 -5.80
CA VAL A 16 -8.27 -54.21 -7.05
C VAL A 16 -8.58 -52.72 -6.88
N GLY A 17 -9.21 -52.32 -5.76
CA GLY A 17 -9.49 -50.92 -5.46
C GLY A 17 -8.22 -50.07 -5.32
N ALA A 18 -7.19 -50.59 -4.64
CA ALA A 18 -5.90 -49.91 -4.48
C ALA A 18 -5.17 -49.76 -5.83
N VAL A 19 -5.16 -50.82 -6.65
CA VAL A 19 -4.55 -50.78 -7.99
C VAL A 19 -5.30 -49.80 -8.90
N ALA A 20 -6.64 -49.82 -8.89
CA ALA A 20 -7.44 -48.88 -9.67
C ALA A 20 -7.20 -47.42 -9.26
N ALA A 21 -7.10 -47.14 -7.95
CA ALA A 21 -6.78 -45.81 -7.44
C ALA A 21 -5.37 -45.36 -7.86
N LEU A 22 -4.37 -46.25 -7.82
CA LEU A 22 -3.02 -45.96 -8.28
C LEU A 22 -2.97 -45.69 -9.79
N VAL A 23 -3.69 -46.47 -10.60
CA VAL A 23 -3.75 -46.28 -12.05
C VAL A 23 -4.46 -44.96 -12.40
N LEU A 24 -5.58 -44.65 -11.74
CA LEU A 24 -6.29 -43.38 -11.94
C LEU A 24 -5.44 -42.19 -11.46
N GLY A 25 -4.76 -42.32 -10.32
CA GLY A 25 -3.84 -41.31 -9.82
C GLY A 25 -2.67 -41.09 -10.78
N ALA A 26 -2.07 -42.15 -11.31
CA ALA A 26 -0.99 -42.09 -12.29
C ALA A 26 -1.46 -41.52 -13.63
N ALA A 27 -2.67 -41.86 -14.10
CA ALA A 27 -3.26 -41.32 -15.31
C ALA A 27 -3.58 -39.83 -15.17
N LEU A 28 -4.13 -39.41 -14.02
CA LEU A 28 -4.38 -38.00 -13.71
C LEU A 28 -3.06 -37.23 -13.61
N PHE A 29 -2.06 -37.78 -12.91
CA PHE A 29 -0.74 -37.18 -12.80
C PHE A 29 -0.04 -37.07 -14.17
N ALA A 30 -0.10 -38.11 -15.01
CA ALA A 30 0.42 -38.08 -16.37
C ALA A 30 -0.35 -37.12 -17.27
N ALA A 31 -1.67 -36.99 -17.10
CA ALA A 31 -2.47 -35.99 -17.81
C ALA A 31 -2.09 -34.57 -17.39
N VAL A 32 -1.90 -34.31 -16.09
CA VAL A 32 -1.44 -33.01 -15.57
C VAL A 32 0.00 -32.69 -16.04
N LEU A 33 0.88 -33.68 -16.09
CA LEU A 33 2.24 -33.53 -16.62
C LEU A 33 2.27 -33.37 -18.14
N ARG A 34 1.30 -33.93 -18.87
CA ARG A 34 1.19 -33.77 -20.33
C ARG A 34 0.47 -32.49 -20.75
N THR A 35 -0.41 -31.94 -19.92
CA THR A 35 -1.03 -30.62 -20.16
C THR A 35 -0.11 -29.47 -19.78
N THR A 36 0.90 -29.72 -18.94
CA THR A 36 2.03 -28.81 -18.76
C THR A 36 2.99 -29.02 -19.92
N ASP A 37 2.79 -28.27 -21.01
CA ASP A 37 3.76 -28.18 -22.09
C ASP A 37 5.11 -27.76 -21.50
N ILE A 38 6.02 -28.73 -21.34
CA ILE A 38 7.34 -28.58 -20.72
C ILE A 38 8.20 -27.58 -21.51
N TYR A 39 7.86 -27.34 -22.78
CA TYR A 39 8.50 -26.36 -23.66
C TYR A 39 7.63 -25.13 -23.92
N SER A 40 6.57 -24.92 -23.14
CA SER A 40 5.86 -23.65 -23.11
C SER A 40 6.79 -22.49 -22.73
N LEU A 41 6.29 -21.26 -22.85
CA LEU A 41 7.04 -20.05 -22.54
C LEU A 41 7.43 -19.90 -21.06
N GLY A 42 7.11 -20.87 -20.19
CA GLY A 42 7.37 -20.85 -18.74
C GLY A 42 8.82 -20.64 -18.29
N HIS A 43 9.80 -20.80 -19.20
CA HIS A 43 11.21 -20.48 -18.99
C HIS A 43 11.48 -18.97 -18.79
N TRP A 44 10.50 -18.09 -19.03
CA TRP A 44 10.57 -16.68 -18.64
C TRP A 44 10.94 -16.50 -17.15
N LYS A 45 10.49 -17.42 -16.29
CA LYS A 45 10.78 -17.42 -14.84
C LYS A 45 12.27 -17.50 -14.53
N LEU A 46 13.03 -18.23 -15.35
CA LEU A 46 14.49 -18.37 -15.19
C LEU A 46 15.25 -17.11 -15.62
N ASN A 47 14.61 -16.25 -16.41
CA ASN A 47 15.19 -15.02 -16.94
C ASN A 47 14.80 -13.78 -16.12
N LEU A 48 13.95 -13.94 -15.10
CA LEU A 48 13.67 -12.86 -14.14
C LEU A 48 14.92 -12.59 -13.30
N ARG A 49 15.33 -11.33 -13.27
CA ARG A 49 16.38 -10.87 -12.36
C ARG A 49 15.78 -10.68 -10.98
N THR A 50 16.41 -11.28 -9.98
CA THR A 50 16.06 -11.11 -8.56
C THR A 50 17.25 -10.53 -7.79
N PRO A 51 17.01 -9.71 -6.76
CA PRO A 51 15.70 -9.20 -6.33
C PRO A 51 15.07 -8.27 -7.39
N PHE A 52 13.74 -8.15 -7.41
CA PHE A 52 13.07 -7.15 -8.24
C PHE A 52 13.47 -5.75 -7.79
N ASN A 53 13.57 -4.81 -8.74
CA ASN A 53 13.97 -3.43 -8.44
C ASN A 53 12.95 -2.71 -7.55
N SER A 54 11.67 -3.03 -7.69
CA SER A 54 10.59 -2.49 -6.86
C SER A 54 9.49 -3.54 -6.71
N MET A 55 8.80 -3.49 -5.57
CA MET A 55 7.52 -4.15 -5.36
C MET A 55 6.49 -3.18 -4.79
N TRP A 56 6.67 -1.89 -5.11
CA TRP A 56 5.76 -0.85 -4.68
C TRP A 56 4.42 -1.02 -5.36
N MET A 57 3.36 -1.00 -4.57
CA MET A 57 1.99 -1.04 -5.06
C MET A 57 1.16 0.03 -4.37
N ASN A 58 0.95 1.13 -5.08
CA ASN A 58 -0.10 2.10 -4.85
C ASN A 58 -0.72 2.49 -6.20
N LEU A 59 -1.76 3.33 -6.24
CA LEU A 59 -2.40 3.72 -7.50
C LEU A 59 -1.53 4.57 -8.44
N GLY A 60 -0.49 5.22 -7.93
CA GLY A 60 0.48 6.01 -8.68
C GLY A 60 -0.04 7.38 -9.12
N TYR A 61 0.90 8.29 -9.37
CA TYR A 61 0.68 9.57 -10.02
C TYR A 61 1.29 9.51 -11.42
N TRP A 62 0.44 9.48 -12.43
CA TRP A 62 0.79 9.09 -13.80
C TRP A 62 1.16 10.27 -14.70
N LYS A 63 1.56 11.38 -14.09
CA LYS A 63 2.06 12.56 -14.80
C LYS A 63 3.38 13.00 -14.19
N THR A 64 4.32 13.37 -15.05
CA THR A 64 5.53 14.07 -14.64
C THR A 64 5.21 15.53 -14.26
N SER A 65 6.20 16.26 -13.76
CA SER A 65 6.06 17.69 -13.41
C SER A 65 5.71 18.58 -14.60
N ASP A 66 6.11 18.20 -15.81
CA ASP A 66 5.78 18.83 -17.10
C ASP A 66 4.51 18.25 -17.74
N GLY A 67 3.77 17.39 -17.02
CA GLY A 67 2.47 16.87 -17.44
C GLY A 67 2.53 15.70 -18.43
N GLN A 68 3.71 15.14 -18.69
CA GLN A 68 3.87 13.98 -19.58
C GLN A 68 3.46 12.67 -18.90
N PRO A 69 2.97 11.68 -19.66
CA PRO A 69 2.61 10.38 -19.11
C PRO A 69 3.83 9.61 -18.56
N VAL A 70 3.67 9.02 -17.38
CA VAL A 70 4.66 8.11 -16.78
C VAL A 70 4.51 6.70 -17.39
N GLN A 71 5.64 6.03 -17.66
CA GLN A 71 5.64 4.71 -18.31
C GLN A 71 5.79 3.55 -17.32
N HIS A 72 6.58 3.75 -16.27
CA HIS A 72 6.87 2.70 -15.29
C HIS A 72 6.05 2.85 -14.01
N PHE A 73 5.63 1.72 -13.43
CA PHE A 73 4.72 1.71 -12.29
C PHE A 73 5.35 2.21 -11.00
N ASP A 74 6.62 1.86 -10.77
CA ASP A 74 7.42 2.33 -9.65
C ASP A 74 7.67 3.84 -9.71
N GLU A 75 7.89 4.40 -10.91
CA GLU A 75 7.97 5.84 -11.13
C GLU A 75 6.65 6.54 -10.77
N ALA A 76 5.51 5.97 -11.17
CA ALA A 76 4.20 6.51 -10.81
C ALA A 76 3.96 6.43 -9.30
N CYS A 77 4.34 5.31 -8.66
CA CYS A 77 4.25 5.13 -7.22
C CYS A 77 5.08 6.16 -6.45
N LEU A 78 6.32 6.39 -6.90
CA LEU A 78 7.21 7.41 -6.35
C LEU A 78 6.66 8.82 -6.58
N GLY A 79 6.08 9.08 -7.75
CA GLY A 79 5.42 10.34 -8.09
C GLY A 79 4.28 10.66 -7.13
N LEU A 80 3.47 9.66 -6.74
CA LEU A 80 2.39 9.87 -5.78
C LEU A 80 2.91 10.25 -4.40
N LEU A 81 3.96 9.57 -3.91
CA LEU A 81 4.61 9.96 -2.64
C LEU A 81 5.14 11.40 -2.71
N ARG A 82 5.82 11.76 -3.80
CA ARG A 82 6.33 13.12 -4.02
C ARG A 82 5.21 14.17 -3.98
N GLU A 83 4.07 13.90 -4.61
CA GLU A 83 2.93 14.80 -4.63
C GLU A 83 2.29 14.97 -3.25
N ILE A 84 2.21 13.90 -2.44
CA ILE A 84 1.76 13.99 -1.04
C ILE A 84 2.72 14.86 -0.24
N LEU A 85 4.03 14.61 -0.32
CA LEU A 85 5.04 15.38 0.41
C LEU A 85 5.07 16.85 -0.02
N THR A 86 4.85 17.12 -1.31
CA THR A 86 4.74 18.49 -1.84
C THR A 86 3.49 19.18 -1.31
N THR A 87 2.35 18.48 -1.26
CA THR A 87 1.09 19.02 -0.69
C THR A 87 1.23 19.27 0.81
N ALA A 88 1.98 18.42 1.51
CA ALA A 88 2.30 18.57 2.91
C ALA A 88 3.29 19.71 3.20
N GLY A 89 3.93 20.30 2.17
CA GLY A 89 4.98 21.32 2.34
C GLY A 89 6.34 20.75 2.77
N ILE A 90 6.49 19.42 2.74
CA ILE A 90 7.77 18.72 2.98
C ILE A 90 8.65 18.76 1.75
N LEU A 91 8.13 18.88 0.53
CA LEU A 91 8.96 19.19 -0.63
C LEU A 91 8.62 20.60 -1.09
N GLY A 92 9.67 21.42 -1.30
CA GLY A 92 9.48 22.73 -1.91
C GLY A 92 8.95 22.52 -3.32
N ARG A 93 7.91 23.26 -3.71
CA ARG A 93 7.57 23.41 -5.13
C ARG A 93 8.72 24.20 -5.73
N SER A 94 9.54 23.59 -6.59
CA SER A 94 10.74 24.22 -7.12
C SER A 94 10.44 25.62 -7.68
N SER A 95 10.81 26.66 -6.94
CA SER A 95 11.19 27.96 -7.47
C SER A 95 12.68 28.06 -7.23
N ALA A 96 13.43 28.27 -8.31
CA ALA A 96 14.89 28.23 -8.37
C ALA A 96 15.63 29.33 -7.58
N ASP A 97 14.98 29.96 -6.59
CA ASP A 97 15.46 31.16 -5.89
C ASP A 97 15.32 31.10 -4.35
N ASP A 98 15.15 29.93 -3.73
CA ASP A 98 15.11 29.86 -2.26
C ASP A 98 16.51 29.77 -1.65
N CYS A 99 17.30 30.84 -1.78
CA CYS A 99 18.58 31.08 -1.08
C CYS A 99 18.39 31.33 0.43
N GLY A 100 17.48 30.58 1.07
CA GLY A 100 17.11 30.76 2.46
C GLY A 100 16.32 29.59 3.05
N ALA A 101 16.50 28.37 2.52
CA ALA A 101 15.84 27.17 3.04
C ALA A 101 16.07 27.07 4.56
N LYS A 102 15.04 27.44 5.35
CA LYS A 102 15.06 27.30 6.80
C LYS A 102 15.48 25.88 7.12
N SER A 103 16.47 25.76 8.00
CA SER A 103 16.88 24.49 8.58
C SER A 103 15.65 23.74 9.09
N ARG A 104 15.20 22.72 8.35
CA ARG A 104 14.12 21.85 8.84
C ARG A 104 14.61 21.15 10.10
N GLY A 105 13.77 21.13 11.12
CA GLY A 105 14.05 20.41 12.36
C GLY A 105 13.98 18.90 12.14
N ALA A 106 14.25 18.13 13.20
CA ALA A 106 14.14 16.68 13.16
C ALA A 106 12.70 16.23 12.83
N VAL A 107 12.58 15.14 12.08
CA VAL A 107 11.31 14.61 11.58
C VAL A 107 11.04 13.21 12.15
N SER A 108 9.82 12.99 12.63
CA SER A 108 9.34 11.65 12.99
C SER A 108 8.14 11.24 12.13
N VAL A 109 8.10 9.96 11.76
CA VAL A 109 7.10 9.39 10.86
C VAL A 109 6.50 8.13 11.46
N LEU A 110 5.16 8.09 11.49
CA LEU A 110 4.36 6.88 11.65
C LEU A 110 3.76 6.51 10.29
N ASP A 111 4.28 5.47 9.66
CA ASP A 111 3.81 4.98 8.36
C ASP A 111 2.82 3.83 8.53
N LEU A 112 1.62 4.02 8.00
CA LEU A 112 0.55 3.05 7.99
C LEU A 112 0.54 2.30 6.65
N GLY A 113 0.88 1.02 6.67
CA GLY A 113 0.84 0.18 5.48
C GLY A 113 2.05 0.36 4.57
N PHE A 114 3.27 0.31 5.11
CA PHE A 114 4.51 0.54 4.35
C PHE A 114 4.81 -0.45 3.20
N GLY A 115 3.94 -1.46 3.00
CA GLY A 115 4.06 -2.44 1.94
C GLY A 115 5.41 -3.16 1.95
N CYS A 116 6.04 -3.25 0.78
CA CYS A 116 7.32 -3.93 0.60
C CYS A 116 8.54 -3.07 0.99
N GLY A 117 8.34 -1.85 1.50
CA GLY A 117 9.39 -0.97 2.01
C GLY A 117 9.93 0.07 1.02
N ASP A 118 9.44 0.09 -0.23
CA ASP A 118 9.82 1.09 -1.24
C ASP A 118 9.55 2.53 -0.74
N GLN A 119 8.37 2.77 -0.16
CA GLN A 119 8.01 4.07 0.42
C GLN A 119 8.86 4.45 1.64
N THR A 120 9.26 3.47 2.46
CA THR A 120 10.10 3.69 3.65
C THR A 120 11.41 4.37 3.28
N LEU A 121 12.10 3.83 2.27
CA LEU A 121 13.38 4.34 1.80
C LEU A 121 13.22 5.64 1.01
N ALA A 122 12.21 5.71 0.13
CA ALA A 122 11.92 6.90 -0.64
C ALA A 122 11.62 8.11 0.24
N LEU A 123 10.86 7.92 1.32
CA LEU A 123 10.54 8.97 2.29
C LEU A 123 11.79 9.51 2.98
N ALA A 124 12.66 8.63 3.48
CA ALA A 124 13.92 9.04 4.12
C ALA A 124 14.84 9.80 3.13
N ARG A 125 14.90 9.35 1.87
CA ARG A 125 15.64 10.02 0.79
C ARG A 125 15.06 11.39 0.41
N PHE A 126 13.75 11.57 0.49
CA PHE A 126 13.11 12.88 0.24
C PHE A 126 13.27 13.85 1.41
N ILE A 127 13.24 13.35 2.64
CA ILE A 127 13.40 14.18 3.84
C ILE A 127 14.85 14.65 4.00
N GLN A 128 15.83 13.83 3.62
CA GLN A 128 17.26 14.14 3.70
C GLN A 128 17.68 14.63 5.10
N PRO A 129 17.52 13.82 6.15
CA PRO A 129 17.93 14.23 7.48
C PRO A 129 19.43 14.49 7.55
N ARG A 130 19.86 15.35 8.48
CA ARG A 130 21.27 15.72 8.66
C ARG A 130 22.04 14.70 9.47
N SER A 131 21.36 14.07 10.43
CA SER A 131 21.88 12.99 11.25
C SER A 131 20.81 11.94 11.50
N TRP A 132 21.23 10.78 12.02
CA TRP A 132 20.31 9.68 12.32
C TRP A 132 19.38 10.00 13.49
N GLN A 133 19.75 11.02 14.29
CA GLN A 133 18.94 11.55 15.38
C GLN A 133 17.81 12.45 14.86
N ASP A 134 18.02 13.08 13.70
CA ASP A 134 17.06 13.98 13.08
C ASP A 134 15.94 13.24 12.32
N PHE A 135 15.95 11.91 12.33
CA PHE A 135 14.93 11.11 11.66
C PHE A 135 14.56 9.86 12.43
N ARG A 136 13.26 9.69 12.66
CA ARG A 136 12.71 8.45 13.22
C ARG A 136 11.49 7.97 12.46
N TYR A 137 11.48 6.69 12.15
CA TYR A 137 10.45 6.06 11.35
C TYR A 137 9.92 4.82 12.06
N VAL A 138 8.60 4.74 12.22
CA VAL A 138 7.90 3.52 12.63
C VAL A 138 6.92 3.14 11.54
N GLY A 139 7.11 1.98 10.94
CA GLY A 139 6.21 1.43 9.92
C GLY A 139 5.38 0.28 10.45
N LEU A 140 4.09 0.26 10.13
CA LEU A 140 3.17 -0.84 10.45
C LEU A 140 2.65 -1.51 9.17
N THR A 141 2.60 -2.84 9.14
CA THR A 141 1.90 -3.62 8.09
C THR A 141 1.12 -4.79 8.71
N LEU A 142 0.06 -5.26 8.05
CA LEU A 142 -0.62 -6.50 8.43
C LEU A 142 0.08 -7.76 7.89
N ASN A 143 0.89 -7.61 6.85
CA ASN A 143 1.43 -8.72 6.08
C ASN A 143 2.88 -9.06 6.49
N GLY A 144 3.11 -10.30 6.94
CA GLY A 144 4.42 -10.76 7.38
C GLY A 144 5.48 -10.85 6.26
N SER A 145 5.07 -11.18 5.04
CA SER A 145 5.97 -11.25 3.87
C SER A 145 6.43 -9.86 3.44
N GLN A 146 5.53 -8.88 3.52
CA GLN A 146 5.85 -7.46 3.31
C GLN A 146 6.86 -6.96 4.34
N LEU A 147 6.62 -7.22 5.63
CA LEU A 147 7.58 -6.90 6.69
C LEU A 147 8.95 -7.54 6.43
N GLN A 148 8.98 -8.84 6.12
CA GLN A 148 10.23 -9.55 5.86
C GLN A 148 11.00 -8.95 4.67
N THR A 149 10.28 -8.61 3.59
CA THR A 149 10.88 -7.99 2.41
C THR A 149 11.44 -6.62 2.75
N ALA A 150 10.61 -5.74 3.35
CA ALA A 150 11.01 -4.39 3.70
C ALA A 150 12.24 -4.37 4.62
N SER A 151 12.27 -5.24 5.63
CA SER A 151 13.41 -5.37 6.54
C SER A 151 14.69 -5.79 5.82
N ARG A 152 14.62 -6.74 4.88
CA ARG A 152 15.79 -7.18 4.09
C ARG A 152 16.30 -6.06 3.17
N THR A 153 15.39 -5.38 2.49
CA THR A 153 15.74 -4.28 1.59
C THR A 153 16.38 -3.14 2.37
N LEU A 154 15.76 -2.73 3.48
CA LEU A 154 16.27 -1.68 4.36
C LEU A 154 17.67 -2.03 4.90
N TYR A 155 17.86 -3.25 5.39
CA TYR A 155 19.17 -3.70 5.89
C TYR A 155 20.25 -3.65 4.80
N ARG A 156 19.93 -4.11 3.58
CA ARG A 156 20.87 -4.09 2.45
C ARG A 156 21.25 -2.66 2.07
N GLU A 157 20.27 -1.78 1.93
CA GLU A 157 20.47 -0.40 1.50
C GLU A 157 21.29 0.38 2.53
N LEU A 158 20.97 0.23 3.82
CA LEU A 158 21.73 0.88 4.90
C LEU A 158 23.14 0.31 5.08
N ALA A 159 23.37 -0.98 4.79
CA ALA A 159 24.71 -1.57 4.81
C ALA A 159 25.57 -1.15 3.61
N SER A 160 24.93 -0.86 2.46
CA SER A 160 25.63 -0.38 1.25
C SER A 160 25.90 1.12 1.26
N ALA A 161 25.21 1.87 2.11
CA ALA A 161 25.47 3.27 2.35
C ALA A 161 26.79 3.43 3.11
N SER A 162 27.76 4.14 2.53
CA SER A 162 29.03 4.49 3.18
C SER A 162 28.81 5.17 4.55
N ASP A 163 29.73 4.98 5.50
CA ASP A 163 29.76 5.47 6.90
C ASP A 163 29.44 6.98 7.11
N SER A 164 29.36 7.75 6.03
CA SER A 164 29.06 9.19 6.03
C SER A 164 27.56 9.55 5.94
N GLN A 165 26.64 8.57 5.94
CA GLN A 165 25.20 8.87 5.84
C GLN A 165 24.53 9.15 7.19
N ALA A 166 23.64 10.14 7.15
CA ALA A 166 22.75 10.57 8.23
C ALA A 166 21.68 9.54 8.63
N LEU A 167 21.69 8.31 8.13
CA LEU A 167 20.67 7.31 8.41
C LEU A 167 21.36 6.04 8.88
N ASN A 168 20.83 5.44 9.94
CA ASN A 168 21.27 4.13 10.39
C ASN A 168 20.07 3.24 10.72
N GLN A 169 20.34 1.97 11.03
CA GLN A 169 19.29 0.99 11.32
C GLN A 169 18.41 1.40 12.51
N ALA A 170 18.95 2.17 13.48
CA ALA A 170 18.21 2.62 14.64
C ALA A 170 17.15 3.68 14.32
N SER A 171 17.26 4.37 13.18
CA SER A 171 16.24 5.33 12.71
C SER A 171 14.94 4.64 12.30
N PHE A 172 14.93 3.32 12.06
CA PHE A 172 13.78 2.61 11.51
C PHE A 172 13.31 1.47 12.43
N LYS A 173 12.01 1.41 12.68
CA LYS A 173 11.36 0.27 13.33
C LYS A 173 10.18 -0.19 12.50
N LEU A 174 10.18 -1.45 12.06
CA LEU A 174 9.12 -2.04 11.24
C LEU A 174 8.40 -3.14 12.03
N PHE A 175 7.07 -3.08 12.07
CA PHE A 175 6.27 -4.03 12.83
C PHE A 175 5.12 -4.62 11.99
N ARG A 176 4.75 -5.86 12.35
CA ARG A 176 3.50 -6.46 11.90
C ARG A 176 2.41 -6.12 12.91
N ALA A 177 1.56 -5.14 12.61
CA ALA A 177 0.53 -4.67 13.52
C ALA A 177 -0.69 -4.15 12.77
N ASN A 178 -1.86 -4.21 13.41
CA ASN A 178 -3.07 -3.61 12.86
C ASN A 178 -3.14 -2.12 13.23
N ALA A 179 -2.83 -1.26 12.26
CA ALA A 179 -2.91 0.19 12.44
C ALA A 179 -4.32 0.70 12.80
N ALA A 180 -5.38 0.03 12.34
CA ALA A 180 -6.77 0.40 12.67
C ALA A 180 -7.15 0.10 14.14
N LYS A 181 -6.33 -0.67 14.88
CA LYS A 181 -6.59 -1.08 16.26
C LYS A 181 -5.37 -0.84 17.17
N PRO A 182 -5.02 0.42 17.50
CA PRO A 182 -3.90 0.72 18.38
C PRO A 182 -3.93 0.04 19.74
N THR A 183 -5.13 -0.24 20.27
CA THR A 183 -5.34 -0.96 21.54
C THR A 183 -4.88 -2.42 21.49
N SER A 184 -4.68 -2.99 20.30
CA SER A 184 -4.22 -4.38 20.11
C SER A 184 -2.71 -4.53 20.06
N TRP A 185 -1.96 -3.42 20.03
CA TRP A 185 -0.51 -3.45 19.93
C TRP A 185 0.12 -3.94 21.23
N ASP A 186 1.23 -4.67 21.13
CA ASP A 186 2.03 -5.03 22.29
C ASP A 186 2.84 -3.83 22.83
N ALA A 187 3.58 -4.05 23.93
CA ALA A 187 4.39 -2.99 24.55
C ALA A 187 5.46 -2.45 23.60
N ALA A 188 6.16 -3.31 22.86
CA ALA A 188 7.26 -2.89 21.99
C ALA A 188 6.78 -1.95 20.87
N ILE A 189 5.63 -2.25 20.27
CA ILE A 189 5.01 -1.40 19.24
C ILE A 189 4.55 -0.08 19.85
N ARG A 190 3.85 -0.13 20.99
CA ARG A 190 3.37 1.09 21.66
C ARG A 190 4.52 2.01 22.04
N ASP A 191 5.57 1.48 22.65
CA ASP A 191 6.74 2.26 23.07
C ASP A 191 7.46 2.88 21.87
N ALA A 192 7.60 2.13 20.77
CA ALA A 192 8.18 2.64 19.53
C ALA A 192 7.36 3.78 18.92
N VAL A 193 6.03 3.66 18.89
CA VAL A 193 5.13 4.69 18.36
C VAL A 193 5.10 5.93 19.27
N HIS A 194 5.02 5.74 20.59
CA HIS A 194 5.03 6.87 21.54
C HIS A 194 6.36 7.64 21.53
N ALA A 195 7.48 6.97 21.25
CA ALA A 195 8.78 7.63 21.08
C ALA A 195 8.86 8.59 19.87
N LEU A 196 7.85 8.62 18.99
CA LEU A 196 7.74 9.62 17.91
C LEU A 196 7.27 10.99 18.42
N ALA A 197 6.63 11.03 19.59
CA ALA A 197 6.14 12.26 20.24
C ALA A 197 7.25 13.08 20.92
N ASP A 198 8.49 12.59 20.90
CA ASP A 198 9.65 13.25 21.51
C ASP A 198 9.79 14.70 20.99
N GLU A 199 10.06 15.63 21.92
CA GLU A 199 10.16 17.07 21.65
C GLU A 199 11.30 17.43 20.69
N GLN A 200 12.30 16.56 20.54
CA GLN A 200 13.35 16.75 19.54
C GLN A 200 12.79 16.84 18.11
N PHE A 201 11.69 16.13 17.81
CA PHE A 201 11.08 16.10 16.49
C PHE A 201 10.13 17.29 16.31
N ALA A 202 10.61 18.34 15.65
CA ALA A 202 9.84 19.52 15.33
C ALA A 202 8.68 19.22 14.34
N GLU A 203 8.87 18.24 13.46
CA GLU A 203 7.85 17.80 12.52
C GLU A 203 7.49 16.33 12.75
N ARG A 204 6.21 16.07 13.02
CA ARG A 204 5.70 14.72 13.27
C ARG A 204 4.59 14.42 12.28
N TRP A 205 4.67 13.25 11.66
CA TRP A 205 3.81 12.91 10.54
C TRP A 205 3.26 11.49 10.63
N LEU A 206 1.95 11.36 10.49
CA LEU A 206 1.28 10.12 10.11
C LEU A 206 1.18 10.08 8.59
N VAL A 207 1.70 9.02 7.98
CA VAL A 207 1.66 8.78 6.55
C VAL A 207 0.78 7.57 6.27
N ALA A 208 -0.16 7.70 5.34
CA ALA A 208 -0.98 6.59 4.88
C ALA A 208 -1.16 6.66 3.37
N LEU A 209 -0.36 5.88 2.65
CA LEU A 209 -0.34 5.85 1.19
C LEU A 209 -1.22 4.70 0.70
N ASP A 210 -2.40 5.03 0.17
CA ASP A 210 -3.26 4.07 -0.54
C ASP A 210 -3.71 2.86 0.31
N CYS A 211 -4.08 3.12 1.58
CA CYS A 211 -4.41 2.04 2.51
C CYS A 211 -5.58 2.31 3.46
N LEU A 212 -5.93 3.58 3.73
CA LEU A 212 -6.90 3.93 4.78
C LEU A 212 -8.30 3.38 4.52
N TYR A 213 -8.68 3.27 3.25
CA TYR A 213 -9.96 2.70 2.86
C TYR A 213 -10.11 1.20 3.21
N HIS A 214 -9.02 0.50 3.54
CA HIS A 214 -9.06 -0.86 4.06
C HIS A 214 -9.22 -0.96 5.58
N PHE A 215 -9.22 0.15 6.32
CA PHE A 215 -9.18 0.13 7.78
C PHE A 215 -10.52 -0.27 8.39
N SER A 216 -10.51 -1.30 9.24
CA SER A 216 -11.69 -1.81 9.93
C SER A 216 -11.47 -1.93 11.44
N PRO A 217 -12.43 -1.48 12.28
CA PRO A 217 -13.75 -0.94 11.91
C PRO A 217 -13.73 0.54 11.49
N SER A 218 -12.63 1.25 11.73
CA SER A 218 -12.51 2.68 11.42
C SER A 218 -11.04 3.12 11.39
N ARG A 219 -10.78 4.23 10.69
CA ARG A 219 -9.51 4.98 10.72
C ARG A 219 -9.39 5.95 11.92
N LYS A 220 -10.48 6.24 12.63
CA LYS A 220 -10.50 7.21 13.75
C LYS A 220 -9.51 6.88 14.87
N PRO A 221 -9.37 5.62 15.33
CA PRO A 221 -8.48 5.34 16.47
C PRO A 221 -7.03 5.73 16.20
N ILE A 222 -6.53 5.52 14.98
CA ILE A 222 -5.15 5.87 14.64
C ILE A 222 -4.99 7.38 14.43
N PHE A 223 -5.99 8.04 13.85
CA PHE A 223 -6.01 9.50 13.73
C PHE A 223 -6.04 10.20 15.09
N GLN A 224 -6.84 9.70 16.04
CA GLN A 224 -6.89 10.20 17.41
C GLN A 224 -5.56 9.99 18.13
N LEU A 225 -4.94 8.81 18.00
CA LEU A 225 -3.61 8.57 18.55
C LEU A 225 -2.59 9.58 18.00
N ALA A 226 -2.55 9.74 16.68
CA ALA A 226 -1.60 10.63 16.01
C ALA A 226 -1.80 12.09 16.45
N ALA A 227 -3.01 12.63 16.37
CA ALA A 227 -3.27 14.02 16.73
C ALA A 227 -3.12 14.28 18.24
N GLN A 228 -3.67 13.41 19.09
CA GLN A 228 -3.80 13.71 20.53
C GLN A 228 -2.61 13.24 21.36
N LYS A 229 -1.95 12.15 20.97
CA LYS A 229 -0.83 11.57 21.73
C LYS A 229 0.53 11.84 21.11
N LEU A 230 0.60 11.97 19.78
CA LEU A 230 1.85 12.22 19.08
C LEU A 230 2.00 13.68 18.64
N ASP A 231 0.93 14.48 18.66
CA ASP A 231 0.90 15.80 18.01
C ASP A 231 1.41 15.73 16.56
N ALA A 232 1.00 14.68 15.85
CA ALA A 232 1.41 14.40 14.50
C ALA A 232 0.39 14.93 13.50
N ASN A 233 0.90 15.63 12.49
CA ASN A 233 0.16 15.99 11.30
C ASN A 233 -0.16 14.73 10.48
N VAL A 234 -1.15 14.78 9.61
CA VAL A 234 -1.48 13.67 8.71
C VAL A 234 -1.20 14.06 7.27
N MET A 235 -0.64 13.12 6.51
CA MET A 235 -0.64 13.15 5.06
C MET A 235 -1.09 11.77 4.54
N ALA A 236 -2.00 11.76 3.58
CA ALA A 236 -2.53 10.52 3.03
C ALA A 236 -2.88 10.66 1.56
N PHE A 237 -2.89 9.52 0.88
CA PHE A 237 -3.64 9.34 -0.35
C PHE A 237 -4.82 8.42 -0.08
N ASP A 238 -5.99 8.80 -0.57
CA ASP A 238 -7.20 8.03 -0.35
C ASP A 238 -8.22 8.17 -1.49
N LEU A 239 -9.23 7.31 -1.44
CA LEU A 239 -10.38 7.30 -2.33
C LEU A 239 -11.60 7.82 -1.57
N ILE A 240 -12.27 8.83 -2.11
CA ILE A 240 -13.49 9.42 -1.53
C ILE A 240 -14.64 9.39 -2.54
N LEU A 241 -15.87 9.42 -2.05
CA LEU A 241 -17.06 9.55 -2.89
C LEU A 241 -17.16 10.97 -3.44
N ASN A 242 -17.57 11.08 -4.70
CA ASN A 242 -18.01 12.36 -5.25
C ASN A 242 -19.42 12.69 -4.74
N GLU A 243 -19.58 13.85 -4.12
CA GLU A 243 -20.84 14.37 -3.58
C GLU A 243 -21.88 14.59 -4.68
N GLN A 244 -21.42 14.79 -5.91
CA GLN A 244 -22.27 15.01 -7.09
C GLN A 244 -22.64 13.69 -7.78
N ALA A 245 -22.13 12.55 -7.30
CA ALA A 245 -22.43 11.26 -7.89
C ALA A 245 -23.91 10.88 -7.71
N SER A 246 -24.47 10.17 -8.67
CA SER A 246 -25.82 9.63 -8.54
C SER A 246 -25.88 8.60 -7.41
N TRP A 247 -27.01 8.52 -6.72
CA TRP A 247 -27.22 7.51 -5.67
C TRP A 247 -27.05 6.08 -6.17
N LYS A 248 -27.31 5.83 -7.47
CA LYS A 248 -27.10 4.53 -8.12
C LYS A 248 -25.62 4.20 -8.21
N ASP A 249 -24.80 5.15 -8.65
CA ASP A 249 -23.35 4.97 -8.74
C ASP A 249 -22.73 4.85 -7.34
N THR A 250 -23.21 5.63 -6.36
CA THR A 250 -22.81 5.48 -4.96
C THR A 250 -23.12 4.09 -4.41
N LEU A 251 -24.32 3.56 -4.69
CA LEU A 251 -24.69 2.20 -4.30
C LEU A 251 -23.77 1.16 -4.96
N LEU A 252 -23.48 1.33 -6.25
CA LEU A 252 -22.57 0.45 -6.99
C LEU A 252 -21.15 0.46 -6.40
N VAL A 253 -20.61 1.64 -6.05
CA VAL A 253 -19.31 1.75 -5.37
C VAL A 253 -19.29 1.00 -4.05
N ARG A 254 -20.38 1.05 -3.26
CA ARG A 254 -20.46 0.29 -2.00
C ARG A 254 -20.43 -1.22 -2.23
N ILE A 255 -21.13 -1.70 -3.26
CA ILE A 255 -21.12 -3.11 -3.66
C ILE A 255 -19.72 -3.53 -4.12
N VAL A 256 -19.07 -2.72 -4.96
CA VAL A 256 -17.70 -2.95 -5.42
C VAL A 256 -16.71 -2.95 -4.24
N GLY A 257 -16.83 -2.00 -3.33
CA GLY A 257 -16.01 -1.92 -2.12
C GLY A 257 -16.11 -3.20 -1.29
N LEU A 258 -17.32 -3.71 -1.09
CA LEU A 258 -17.54 -4.98 -0.38
C LEU A 258 -16.86 -6.15 -1.08
N MET A 259 -16.95 -6.25 -2.42
CA MET A 259 -16.24 -7.28 -3.19
C MET A 259 -14.72 -7.16 -3.07
N MET A 260 -14.20 -5.95 -2.92
CA MET A 260 -12.78 -5.67 -2.67
C MET A 260 -12.40 -5.79 -1.18
N SER A 261 -13.27 -6.38 -0.34
CA SER A 261 -13.07 -6.51 1.11
C SER A 261 -12.85 -5.18 1.84
N CYS A 262 -13.36 -4.07 1.29
CA CYS A 262 -13.43 -2.79 1.98
C CYS A 262 -14.68 -2.74 2.87
N PRO A 263 -14.61 -2.16 4.07
CA PRO A 263 -15.80 -1.89 4.89
C PRO A 263 -16.90 -1.10 4.13
N LEU A 264 -18.17 -1.40 4.42
CA LEU A 264 -19.34 -0.86 3.68
C LEU A 264 -19.45 0.68 3.64
N HIS A 265 -18.89 1.36 4.65
CA HIS A 265 -18.90 2.82 4.78
C HIS A 265 -17.49 3.42 4.71
N THR A 266 -16.59 2.72 4.04
CA THR A 266 -15.21 3.13 3.85
C THR A 266 -15.08 4.44 3.07
N PHE A 267 -15.79 4.55 1.94
CA PHE A 267 -15.67 5.71 1.07
C PHE A 267 -16.54 6.84 1.64
N LEU A 268 -15.87 7.85 2.16
CA LEU A 268 -16.47 9.06 2.70
C LEU A 268 -16.59 10.12 1.61
N THR A 269 -17.49 11.07 1.77
CA THR A 269 -17.41 12.35 1.04
C THR A 269 -16.29 13.23 1.61
N GLU A 270 -15.92 14.30 0.91
CA GLU A 270 -14.91 15.25 1.35
C GLU A 270 -15.26 15.87 2.72
N ASP A 271 -16.51 16.29 2.90
CA ASP A 271 -16.99 16.89 4.15
C ASP A 271 -16.98 15.88 5.30
N GLN A 272 -17.43 14.65 5.05
CA GLN A 272 -17.36 13.57 6.05
C GLN A 272 -15.93 13.25 6.45
N TYR A 273 -14.99 13.27 5.50
CA TYR A 273 -13.57 13.06 5.77
C TYR A 273 -13.01 14.20 6.63
N LYS A 274 -13.30 15.45 6.26
CA LYS A 274 -12.92 16.65 7.03
C LYS A 274 -13.46 16.60 8.45
N ASP A 275 -14.76 16.33 8.62
CA ASP A 275 -15.39 16.22 9.93
C ASP A 275 -14.76 15.12 10.78
N GLN A 276 -14.43 13.98 10.17
CA GLN A 276 -13.75 12.89 10.86
C GLN A 276 -12.35 13.29 11.35
N LEU A 277 -11.57 14.03 10.56
CA LEU A 277 -10.27 14.56 10.99
C LEU A 277 -10.44 15.59 12.11
N VAL A 278 -11.38 16.52 11.99
CA VAL A 278 -11.65 17.52 13.04
C VAL A 278 -12.02 16.84 14.35
N GLU A 279 -12.88 15.82 14.32
CA GLU A 279 -13.25 15.03 15.49
C GLU A 279 -12.04 14.33 16.14
N CYS A 280 -11.03 13.98 15.35
CA CYS A 280 -9.81 13.35 15.86
C CYS A 280 -8.81 14.34 16.47
N GLY A 281 -8.95 15.66 16.23
CA GLY A 281 -8.10 16.70 16.79
C GLY A 281 -7.31 17.52 15.77
N TYR A 282 -7.58 17.36 14.47
CA TYR A 282 -6.98 18.19 13.43
C TYR A 282 -7.70 19.54 13.30
N ASP A 283 -6.97 20.56 12.83
CA ASP A 283 -7.50 21.91 12.63
C ASP A 283 -8.27 22.02 11.31
N ARG A 284 -9.53 22.44 11.36
CA ARG A 284 -10.42 22.47 10.19
C ARG A 284 -9.87 23.35 9.08
N ASP A 285 -9.30 24.49 9.45
CA ASP A 285 -8.80 25.50 8.51
C ASP A 285 -7.44 25.10 7.90
N GLN A 286 -6.81 24.05 8.42
CA GLN A 286 -5.54 23.51 7.93
C GLN A 286 -5.70 22.11 7.31
N ILE A 287 -6.92 21.69 7.02
CA ILE A 287 -7.19 20.48 6.24
C ILE A 287 -7.25 20.82 4.75
N VAL A 288 -6.36 20.22 3.98
CA VAL A 288 -6.33 20.26 2.52
C VAL A 288 -6.79 18.90 2.00
N ILE A 289 -7.80 18.89 1.14
CA ILE A 289 -8.16 17.72 0.32
C ILE A 289 -8.03 18.14 -1.13
N ARG A 290 -7.02 17.58 -1.83
CA ARG A 290 -6.68 17.92 -3.21
C ARG A 290 -7.07 16.76 -4.12
N ASP A 291 -8.05 16.97 -4.99
CA ASP A 291 -8.42 16.03 -6.04
C ASP A 291 -7.30 15.92 -7.09
N ILE A 292 -6.82 14.70 -7.31
CA ILE A 292 -5.82 14.33 -8.30
C ILE A 292 -6.31 13.23 -9.24
N SER A 293 -7.62 12.96 -9.30
CA SER A 293 -8.24 11.88 -10.08
C SER A 293 -7.77 11.86 -11.54
N GLY A 294 -7.69 13.03 -12.17
CA GLY A 294 -7.24 13.19 -13.56
C GLY A 294 -5.77 12.87 -13.81
N SER A 295 -4.98 12.60 -12.77
CA SER A 295 -3.59 12.16 -12.84
C SER A 295 -3.39 10.73 -12.29
N VAL A 296 -4.47 10.04 -11.91
CA VAL A 296 -4.41 8.71 -11.28
C VAL A 296 -5.13 7.66 -12.13
N PHE A 297 -6.46 7.73 -12.22
CA PHE A 297 -7.28 6.60 -12.66
C PHE A 297 -7.05 6.17 -14.12
N ALA A 298 -7.08 7.11 -15.06
CA ALA A 298 -6.81 6.82 -16.46
C ALA A 298 -5.38 6.27 -16.67
N GLY A 299 -4.41 6.78 -15.89
CA GLY A 299 -3.02 6.37 -15.96
C GLY A 299 -2.82 4.92 -15.52
N VAL A 300 -3.32 4.56 -14.34
CA VAL A 300 -3.20 3.18 -13.83
C VAL A 300 -3.97 2.19 -14.70
N ALA A 301 -5.17 2.55 -15.18
CA ALA A 301 -5.94 1.70 -16.08
C ALA A 301 -5.17 1.43 -17.39
N SER A 302 -4.61 2.48 -17.99
CA SER A 302 -3.82 2.38 -19.22
C SER A 302 -2.55 1.55 -19.02
N TYR A 303 -1.87 1.70 -17.88
CA TYR A 303 -0.70 0.88 -17.57
C TYR A 303 -1.05 -0.59 -17.43
N LEU A 304 -2.10 -0.92 -16.67
CA LEU A 304 -2.53 -2.31 -16.47
C LEU A 304 -2.92 -2.97 -17.80
N GLN A 305 -3.56 -2.22 -18.70
CA GLN A 305 -3.85 -2.70 -20.05
C GLN A 305 -2.56 -3.00 -20.82
N ARG A 306 -1.63 -2.04 -20.92
CA ARG A 306 -0.35 -2.25 -21.62
C ARG A 306 0.45 -3.41 -21.05
N GLN A 307 0.43 -3.57 -19.72
CA GLN A 307 1.13 -4.64 -19.04
C GLN A 307 0.50 -6.02 -19.31
N ASP A 308 -0.83 -6.12 -19.36
CA ASP A 308 -1.53 -7.35 -19.77
C ASP A 308 -1.20 -7.69 -21.23
N GLU A 309 -1.22 -6.69 -22.13
CA GLU A 309 -0.87 -6.87 -23.55
C GLU A 309 0.57 -7.37 -23.71
N ALA A 310 1.54 -6.74 -23.03
CA ALA A 310 2.94 -7.13 -23.08
C ALA A 310 3.17 -8.55 -22.52
N LEU A 311 2.57 -8.89 -21.39
CA LEU A 311 2.73 -10.21 -20.75
C LEU A 311 1.98 -11.32 -21.48
N SER A 312 0.87 -10.99 -22.17
CA SER A 312 0.10 -11.97 -22.94
C SER A 312 0.89 -12.58 -24.08
N GLN A 313 1.91 -11.87 -24.61
CA GLN A 313 2.86 -12.40 -25.60
C GLN A 313 3.66 -13.59 -25.06
N TYR A 314 3.79 -13.70 -23.75
CA TYR A 314 4.43 -14.82 -23.05
C TYR A 314 3.43 -15.84 -22.47
N GLY A 315 2.14 -15.72 -22.81
CA GLY A 315 1.08 -16.54 -22.22
C GLY A 315 0.83 -16.25 -20.73
N ILE A 316 1.26 -15.08 -20.24
CA ILE A 316 1.12 -14.67 -18.84
C ILE A 316 -0.03 -13.67 -18.74
N SER A 317 -0.95 -13.90 -17.80
CA SER A 317 -1.99 -12.92 -17.46
C SER A 317 -1.67 -12.20 -16.17
N ILE A 318 -2.03 -10.91 -16.09
CA ILE A 318 -1.99 -10.15 -14.83
C ILE A 318 -3.17 -10.49 -13.88
N GLY A 319 -4.05 -11.41 -14.27
CA GLY A 319 -5.10 -11.94 -13.40
C GLY A 319 -6.06 -10.88 -12.89
N GLY A 320 -6.27 -10.83 -11.56
CA GLY A 320 -7.19 -9.90 -10.90
C GLY A 320 -6.90 -8.42 -11.20
N PHE A 321 -5.66 -8.06 -11.54
CA PHE A 321 -5.31 -6.68 -11.91
C PHE A 321 -6.01 -6.21 -13.18
N LYS A 322 -6.42 -7.12 -14.08
CA LYS A 322 -7.24 -6.77 -15.24
C LYS A 322 -8.62 -6.23 -14.85
N LEU A 323 -9.22 -6.82 -13.82
CA LEU A 323 -10.48 -6.34 -13.26
C LEU A 323 -10.29 -5.00 -12.56
N ALA A 324 -9.19 -4.84 -11.83
CA ALA A 324 -8.82 -3.56 -11.21
C ALA A 324 -8.66 -2.45 -12.27
N GLY A 325 -7.98 -2.72 -13.39
CA GLY A 325 -7.83 -1.78 -14.49
C GLY A 325 -9.17 -1.31 -15.07
N ARG A 326 -10.11 -2.24 -15.31
CA ARG A 326 -11.48 -1.90 -15.74
C ARG A 326 -12.24 -1.08 -14.70
N LEU A 327 -12.02 -1.36 -13.42
CA LEU A 327 -12.63 -0.61 -12.34
C LEU A 327 -12.13 0.83 -12.28
N PHE A 328 -10.81 1.03 -12.37
CA PHE A 328 -10.22 2.38 -12.38
C PHE A 328 -10.62 3.17 -13.64
N ASP A 329 -10.71 2.53 -14.80
CA ASP A 329 -11.27 3.13 -16.02
C ASP A 329 -12.74 3.55 -15.83
N TRP A 330 -13.55 2.73 -15.13
CA TRP A 330 -14.90 3.13 -14.76
C TRP A 330 -14.94 4.30 -13.77
N PHE A 331 -14.08 4.33 -12.74
CA PHE A 331 -13.97 5.49 -11.85
C PHE A 331 -13.59 6.76 -12.62
N ASP A 332 -12.67 6.66 -13.58
CA ASP A 332 -12.29 7.80 -14.41
C ASP A 332 -13.46 8.32 -15.25
N ARG A 333 -14.22 7.44 -15.91
CA ARG A 333 -15.35 7.89 -16.75
C ARG A 333 -16.55 8.39 -15.97
N SER A 334 -16.91 7.70 -14.89
CA SER A 334 -18.11 8.01 -14.09
C SER A 334 -17.90 9.15 -13.11
N LYS A 335 -16.64 9.44 -12.73
CA LYS A 335 -16.28 10.42 -11.68
C LYS A 335 -16.98 10.18 -10.34
N VAL A 336 -17.43 8.95 -10.07
CA VAL A 336 -18.14 8.55 -8.83
C VAL A 336 -17.22 8.52 -7.61
N VAL A 337 -15.93 8.24 -7.83
CA VAL A 337 -14.87 8.25 -6.81
C VAL A 337 -13.84 9.29 -7.21
N LYS A 338 -13.32 10.02 -6.23
CA LYS A 338 -12.15 10.89 -6.39
C LYS A 338 -10.93 10.24 -5.74
N ALA A 339 -9.80 10.31 -6.42
CA ALA A 339 -8.49 10.03 -5.84
C ALA A 339 -7.94 11.35 -5.27
N VAL A 340 -7.72 11.39 -3.96
CA VAL A 340 -7.37 12.63 -3.26
C VAL A 340 -6.10 12.50 -2.45
N ILE A 341 -5.38 13.61 -2.35
CA ILE A 341 -4.35 13.81 -1.34
C ILE A 341 -4.98 14.58 -0.19
N VAL A 342 -4.83 14.05 1.02
CA VAL A 342 -5.33 14.64 2.26
C VAL A 342 -4.14 15.07 3.10
N VAL A 343 -4.12 16.32 3.53
CA VAL A 343 -3.17 16.84 4.51
C VAL A 343 -3.96 17.50 5.62
N GLY A 344 -3.64 17.19 6.88
CA GLY A 344 -4.26 17.82 8.04
C GLY A 344 -3.20 18.17 9.07
N ARG A 345 -3.30 19.36 9.65
CA ARG A 345 -2.41 19.82 10.72
C ARG A 345 -3.09 19.75 12.07
N THR A 346 -2.36 19.46 13.14
CA THR A 346 -2.88 19.60 14.50
C THR A 346 -3.01 21.08 14.85
N LYS A 347 -3.90 21.41 15.79
CA LYS A 347 -3.98 22.78 16.32
C LYS A 347 -2.69 23.07 17.09
N VAL A 348 -2.06 24.21 16.80
CA VAL A 348 -0.96 24.71 17.64
C VAL A 348 -1.51 24.86 19.05
N LYS A 349 -0.99 24.08 19.99
CA LYS A 349 -1.34 24.26 21.41
C LYS A 349 -0.77 25.63 21.80
N SER A 350 -1.64 26.59 22.11
CA SER A 350 -1.23 27.82 22.76
C SER A 350 -0.53 27.42 24.07
N LEU A 351 0.77 27.68 24.16
CA LEU A 351 1.60 27.44 25.34
C LEU A 351 1.07 28.20 26.55
#